data_AF-A0A925T588-F1
#
_entry.id   AF-A0A925T588-F1
#
_cell.length_a   1.000
_cell.length_b   1.000
_cell.length_c   1.000
_cell.angle_alpha   90.00
_cell.angle_beta   90.00
_cell.angle_gamma   90.00
#
_symmetry.space_group_name_H-M   'P 1'
#
loop_
_entity.id
_entity.type
_entity.pdbx_description
1 polymer ?
#
loop_
_entity_poly.entity_id
_entity_poly.type
_entity_poly.pdbx_seq_one_letter_code
_entity_poly.pdbx_strand_id
1 'polypeptide(L)'
;MGAIAFGLGGIRLSGALPDKKHQPRIAITMDDFNWNRSVKLTPDERNKAILGALSSHGGLKAALFVAARNADNEKGKSLLREWDQASHMIANHSYSHMELNTGEVTTEKFTSDILKGETVLKDFPRFQKSFRFPYLKEGETAVKRDVVRKFLKQHGYRNGHVTIDASDWAVENRLSARLTKDPAADVKPYRDFYLSHMWERAVYYDELSKKALGRSVKHTILMHYNLLNALFLGDLLDMFQSKSWKLIDATEAFRDPVFSAEPKIVPAGESIIWAIAKETGKFDSLLRYPGEDAEYENARMDKLGL
;
A
#
# COMPACT_ATOMS: atom_id res chain seq x y z
N MET A 1 15.30 -69.93 14.64
CA MET A 1 14.69 -68.85 15.44
C MET A 1 15.86 -68.05 16.01
N GLY A 2 16.16 -66.79 15.69
CA GLY A 2 15.40 -65.71 15.08
C GLY A 2 15.63 -64.47 15.96
N ALA A 3 16.45 -63.51 15.50
CA ALA A 3 16.38 -62.08 15.85
C ALA A 3 17.57 -61.34 15.21
N ILE A 4 17.31 -60.64 14.10
CA ILE A 4 18.20 -59.59 13.55
C ILE A 4 17.71 -58.28 14.16
N ALA A 5 18.56 -57.61 14.93
CA ALA A 5 18.28 -56.31 15.52
C ALA A 5 18.50 -55.21 14.46
N PHE A 6 17.41 -54.55 14.04
CA PHE A 6 17.48 -53.32 13.25
C PHE A 6 17.70 -52.12 14.17
N GLY A 7 18.88 -51.52 14.09
CA GLY A 7 19.16 -50.21 14.69
C GLY A 7 18.51 -49.11 13.87
N LEU A 8 17.50 -48.44 14.43
CA LEU A 8 16.89 -47.24 13.87
C LEU A 8 17.86 -46.07 14.00
N GLY A 9 18.54 -45.72 12.90
CA GLY A 9 19.28 -44.46 12.77
C GLY A 9 18.31 -43.28 12.71
N GLY A 10 18.20 -42.55 13.81
CA GLY A 10 17.45 -41.29 13.85
C GLY A 10 18.13 -40.21 13.04
N ILE A 11 17.57 -39.87 11.88
CA ILE A 11 17.93 -38.66 11.13
C ILE A 11 17.37 -37.47 11.90
N ARG A 12 18.24 -36.74 12.61
CA ARG A 12 17.91 -35.41 13.12
C ARG A 12 17.83 -34.45 11.93
N LEU A 13 16.62 -34.16 11.48
CA LEU A 13 16.34 -33.01 10.63
C LEU A 13 16.62 -31.73 11.42
N SER A 14 17.84 -31.21 11.31
CA SER A 14 18.14 -29.85 11.75
C SER A 14 17.42 -28.89 10.81
N GLY A 15 16.26 -28.37 11.23
CA GLY A 15 15.59 -27.26 10.57
C GLY A 15 16.52 -26.04 10.63
N ALA A 16 17.20 -25.74 9.53
CA ALA A 16 17.97 -24.52 9.41
C ALA A 16 17.00 -23.34 9.56
N LEU A 17 17.23 -22.49 10.57
CA LEU A 17 16.54 -21.21 10.67
C LEU A 17 16.84 -20.41 9.39
N PRO A 18 15.83 -19.81 8.73
CA PRO A 18 16.05 -19.04 7.52
C PRO A 18 17.09 -17.93 7.77
N ASP A 19 18.00 -17.76 6.81
CA ASP A 19 19.06 -16.77 6.87
C ASP A 19 18.46 -15.35 7.06
N LYS A 20 18.64 -14.78 8.26
CA LYS A 20 18.11 -13.46 8.65
C LYS A 20 18.57 -12.34 7.71
N LYS A 21 19.60 -12.55 6.88
CA LYS A 21 20.05 -11.57 5.87
C LYS A 21 19.08 -11.37 4.71
N HIS A 22 18.15 -12.31 4.46
CA HIS A 22 17.27 -12.30 3.29
C HIS A 22 15.78 -12.20 3.63
N GLN A 23 15.44 -11.87 4.88
CA GLN A 23 14.05 -11.74 5.31
C GLN A 23 13.38 -10.53 4.63
N PRO A 24 12.29 -10.73 3.84
CA PRO A 24 11.55 -9.63 3.24
C PRO A 24 11.01 -8.68 4.32
N ARG A 25 11.02 -7.39 4.02
CA ARG A 25 10.57 -6.35 4.95
C ARG A 25 9.45 -5.55 4.33
N ILE A 26 8.44 -5.20 5.12
CA ILE A 26 7.25 -4.50 4.64
C ILE A 26 6.82 -3.42 5.63
N ALA A 27 6.48 -2.27 5.08
CA ALA A 27 5.86 -1.15 5.77
C ALA A 27 4.47 -0.88 5.21
N ILE A 28 3.57 -0.50 6.11
CA ILE A 28 2.19 -0.11 5.78
C ILE A 28 2.17 1.33 5.29
N THR A 29 1.60 1.55 4.11
CA THR A 29 1.24 2.88 3.63
C THR A 29 -0.22 2.91 3.23
N MET A 30 -0.94 3.96 3.60
CA MET A 30 -2.37 4.10 3.33
C MET A 30 -2.64 5.38 2.55
N ASP A 31 -3.54 5.29 1.58
CA ASP A 31 -3.93 6.41 0.73
C ASP A 31 -5.33 6.94 1.10
N ASP A 32 -5.68 8.04 0.46
CA ASP A 32 -6.93 8.83 0.52
C ASP A 32 -7.27 9.51 1.84
N PHE A 33 -7.22 8.77 2.94
CA PHE A 33 -7.82 9.18 4.22
C PHE A 33 -9.34 9.44 4.12
N ASN A 34 -10.06 8.59 3.40
CA ASN A 34 -11.50 8.74 3.17
C ASN A 34 -12.34 8.22 4.36
N TRP A 35 -12.49 9.06 5.39
CA TRP A 35 -13.25 8.73 6.59
C TRP A 35 -14.78 8.90 6.45
N ASN A 36 -15.25 9.62 5.42
CA ASN A 36 -16.66 10.02 5.35
C ASN A 36 -17.61 8.90 4.88
N ARG A 37 -17.10 7.85 4.23
CA ARG A 37 -17.90 6.67 3.84
C ARG A 37 -18.09 5.73 5.00
N SER A 38 -19.04 6.01 5.90
CA SER A 38 -19.26 5.21 7.11
C SER A 38 -20.24 4.05 6.85
N VAL A 39 -19.73 2.82 6.92
CA VAL A 39 -20.49 1.57 6.93
C VAL A 39 -19.93 0.71 8.06
N LYS A 40 -20.80 0.09 8.87
CA LYS A 40 -20.48 -0.76 10.05
C LYS A 40 -19.71 -0.09 11.20
N LEU A 41 -18.77 0.80 10.90
CA LEU A 41 -18.00 1.60 11.85
C LEU A 41 -18.21 3.09 11.56
N THR A 42 -18.35 3.88 12.62
CA THR A 42 -18.24 5.34 12.57
C THR A 42 -16.83 5.79 12.17
N PRO A 43 -16.62 7.06 11.77
CA PRO A 43 -15.28 7.58 11.46
C PRO A 43 -14.29 7.41 12.62
N ASP A 44 -14.72 7.65 13.86
CA ASP A 44 -13.89 7.51 15.06
C ASP A 44 -13.52 6.05 15.35
N GLU A 45 -14.50 5.14 15.25
CA GLU A 45 -14.26 3.70 15.44
C GLU A 45 -13.30 3.16 14.37
N ARG A 46 -13.46 3.58 13.11
CA ARG A 46 -12.54 3.24 12.03
C ARG A 46 -11.12 3.71 12.34
N ASN A 47 -10.97 4.97 12.74
CA ASN A 47 -9.66 5.55 13.04
C ASN A 47 -8.98 4.81 14.19
N LYS A 48 -9.74 4.58 15.27
CA LYS A 48 -9.29 3.86 16.46
C LYS A 48 -8.91 2.42 16.13
N ALA A 49 -9.66 1.72 15.28
CA ALA A 49 -9.37 0.34 14.91
C ALA A 49 -8.06 0.23 14.11
N ILE A 50 -7.85 1.11 13.13
CA ILE A 50 -6.61 1.14 12.33
C ILE A 50 -5.40 1.47 13.22
N LEU A 51 -5.48 2.56 13.99
CA LEU A 51 -4.39 2.97 14.89
C LEU A 51 -4.13 1.93 15.98
N GLY A 52 -5.19 1.28 16.48
CA GLY A 52 -5.11 0.20 17.45
C GLY A 52 -4.34 -1.00 16.92
N ALA A 53 -4.63 -1.45 15.68
CA ALA A 53 -3.91 -2.54 15.04
C ALA A 53 -2.43 -2.20 14.80
N LEU A 54 -2.10 -0.98 14.37
CA LEU A 54 -0.71 -0.56 14.22
C LEU A 54 0.03 -0.51 15.57
N SER A 55 -0.63 -0.01 16.61
CA SER A 55 -0.08 0.08 17.97
C SER A 55 0.19 -1.30 18.58
N SER A 56 -0.74 -2.25 18.44
CA SER A 56 -0.60 -3.60 19.00
C SER A 56 0.52 -4.42 18.35
N HIS A 57 0.95 -4.07 17.14
CA HIS A 57 2.04 -4.74 16.42
C HIS A 57 3.40 -4.06 16.65
N GLY A 58 3.73 -3.84 17.92
CA GLY A 58 5.00 -3.26 18.34
C GLY A 58 5.10 -1.75 18.12
N GLY A 59 3.97 -1.04 18.07
CA GLY A 59 3.95 0.41 17.88
C GLY A 59 4.29 0.87 16.45
N LEU A 60 4.06 0.01 15.46
CA LEU A 60 4.43 0.18 14.04
C LEU A 60 4.01 1.55 13.50
N LYS A 61 4.92 2.26 12.83
CA LYS A 61 4.64 3.58 12.24
C LYS A 61 4.39 3.48 10.74
N ALA A 62 3.11 3.51 10.37
CA ALA A 62 2.66 3.66 8.98
C ALA A 62 2.90 5.08 8.41
N ALA A 63 2.75 5.21 7.09
CA ALA A 63 2.59 6.49 6.40
C ALA A 63 1.17 6.63 5.82
N LEU A 64 0.58 7.80 5.95
CA LEU A 64 -0.74 8.14 5.45
C LEU A 64 -0.64 9.26 4.41
N PHE A 65 -0.97 8.94 3.16
CA PHE A 65 -1.05 9.88 2.05
C PHE A 65 -2.48 10.43 1.99
N VAL A 66 -2.66 11.69 2.36
CA VAL A 66 -3.97 12.29 2.59
C VAL A 66 -4.44 13.04 1.35
N ALA A 67 -5.61 12.67 0.81
CA ALA A 67 -6.32 13.53 -0.12
C ALA A 67 -6.90 14.71 0.68
N ALA A 68 -6.28 15.88 0.55
CA ALA A 68 -6.41 16.93 1.57
C ALA A 68 -7.83 17.48 1.74
N ARG A 69 -8.71 17.36 0.73
CA ARG A 69 -10.15 17.65 0.87
C ARG A 69 -10.80 16.90 2.04
N ASN A 70 -10.32 15.71 2.37
CA ASN A 70 -10.82 14.91 3.48
C ASN A 70 -10.38 15.47 4.83
N ALA A 71 -9.27 16.22 4.88
CA ALA A 71 -8.78 16.89 6.08
C ALA A 71 -9.16 18.38 6.14
N ASP A 72 -9.79 18.95 5.11
CA ASP A 72 -10.15 20.38 5.05
C ASP A 72 -11.49 20.69 5.75
N ASN A 73 -11.65 20.17 6.96
CA ASN A 73 -12.76 20.44 7.88
C ASN A 73 -12.39 19.97 9.30
N GLU A 74 -13.11 20.43 10.32
CA GLU A 74 -12.76 20.13 11.72
C GLU A 74 -12.74 18.64 12.06
N LYS A 75 -13.67 17.84 11.50
CA LYS A 75 -13.72 16.40 11.77
C LYS A 75 -12.50 15.70 11.18
N GLY A 76 -12.18 15.96 9.91
CA GLY A 76 -11.02 15.42 9.24
C GLY A 76 -9.71 15.80 9.93
N LYS A 77 -9.55 17.08 10.32
CA LYS A 77 -8.38 17.53 11.10
C LYS A 77 -8.28 16.81 12.43
N SER A 78 -9.41 16.60 13.13
CA SER A 78 -9.41 15.90 14.41
C SER A 78 -8.93 14.46 14.28
N LEU A 79 -9.46 13.70 13.32
CA LEU A 79 -9.03 12.32 13.08
C LEU A 79 -7.56 12.26 12.66
N LEU A 80 -7.11 13.19 11.80
CA LEU A 80 -5.73 13.25 11.34
C LEU A 80 -4.75 13.64 12.46
N ARG A 81 -5.18 14.46 13.44
CA ARG A 81 -4.39 14.77 14.64
C ARG A 81 -4.08 13.52 15.47
N GLU A 82 -4.97 12.53 15.50
CA GLU A 82 -4.69 11.26 16.20
C GLU A 82 -3.55 10.47 15.52
N TRP A 83 -3.46 10.51 14.18
CA TRP A 83 -2.34 9.92 13.45
C TRP A 83 -1.02 10.65 13.75
N ASP A 84 -1.06 11.98 13.78
CA ASP A 84 0.09 12.82 14.13
C ASP A 84 0.60 12.55 15.55
N GLN A 85 -0.31 12.52 16.54
CA GLN A 85 -0.02 12.21 17.94
C GLN A 85 0.53 10.79 18.12
N ALA A 86 0.00 9.82 17.36
CA ALA A 86 0.53 8.46 17.30
C ALA A 86 1.85 8.36 16.52
N SER A 87 2.41 9.48 16.04
CA SER A 87 3.70 9.58 15.35
C SER A 87 3.76 8.85 14.00
N HIS A 88 2.62 8.71 13.32
CA HIS A 88 2.59 8.24 11.93
C HIS A 88 3.00 9.36 10.98
N MET A 89 3.63 9.00 9.86
CA MET A 89 3.98 9.96 8.82
C MET A 89 2.70 10.43 8.10
N ILE A 90 2.56 11.74 7.91
CA ILE A 90 1.49 12.33 7.11
C ILE A 90 2.12 12.87 5.82
N ALA A 91 1.52 12.55 4.68
CA ALA A 91 2.05 12.88 3.36
C ALA A 91 0.94 13.38 2.43
N ASN A 92 1.33 14.01 1.32
CA ASN A 92 0.42 14.68 0.41
C ASN A 92 -0.07 13.73 -0.69
N HIS A 93 -1.40 13.63 -0.89
CA HIS A 93 -2.02 12.86 -1.96
C HIS A 93 -2.88 13.75 -2.88
N SER A 94 -2.43 14.99 -3.08
CA SER A 94 -3.17 16.10 -3.70
C SER A 94 -4.36 16.56 -2.86
N TYR A 95 -4.99 17.68 -3.22
CA TYR A 95 -6.20 18.12 -2.54
C TYR A 95 -7.43 17.34 -3.03
N SER A 96 -7.60 17.26 -4.35
CA SER A 96 -8.82 16.77 -4.99
C SER A 96 -8.80 15.28 -5.33
N HIS A 97 -7.64 14.62 -5.24
CA HIS A 97 -7.43 13.24 -5.72
C HIS A 97 -7.70 13.12 -7.24
N MET A 98 -7.15 14.06 -8.02
CA MET A 98 -7.29 14.05 -9.50
C MET A 98 -6.35 13.03 -10.13
N GLU A 99 -6.80 12.35 -11.18
CA GLU A 99 -5.95 11.48 -11.99
C GLU A 99 -5.22 12.28 -13.08
N LEU A 100 -3.89 12.27 -13.07
CA LEU A 100 -3.07 13.02 -14.02
C LEU A 100 -3.11 12.43 -15.45
N ASN A 101 -3.34 11.13 -15.58
CA ASN A 101 -3.33 10.42 -16.87
C ASN A 101 -4.57 10.68 -17.74
N THR A 102 -5.41 11.63 -17.35
CA THR A 102 -6.62 12.01 -18.10
C THR A 102 -6.34 13.21 -19.00
N GLY A 103 -6.99 13.25 -20.16
CA GLY A 103 -6.89 14.40 -21.08
C GLY A 103 -7.42 15.71 -20.51
N GLU A 104 -8.25 15.64 -19.46
CA GLU A 104 -8.93 16.79 -18.83
C GLU A 104 -8.08 17.50 -17.76
N VAL A 105 -7.03 16.84 -17.25
CA VAL A 105 -6.17 17.38 -16.19
C VAL A 105 -4.86 17.89 -16.79
N THR A 106 -4.67 19.21 -16.78
CA THR A 106 -3.41 19.85 -17.16
C THR A 106 -2.39 19.78 -16.03
N THR A 107 -1.10 19.90 -16.36
CA THR A 107 0.00 19.93 -15.39
C THR A 107 -0.10 21.11 -14.43
N GLU A 108 -0.60 22.25 -14.87
CA GLU A 108 -0.80 23.46 -14.06
C GLU A 108 -1.92 23.26 -13.06
N LYS A 109 -3.04 22.67 -13.50
CA LYS A 109 -4.16 22.33 -12.62
C LYS A 109 -3.73 21.32 -11.57
N PHE A 110 -2.98 20.29 -11.97
CA PHE A 110 -2.52 19.24 -11.07
C PHE A 110 -1.53 19.78 -10.03
N THR A 111 -0.51 20.53 -10.44
CA THR A 111 0.52 21.09 -9.53
C THR A 111 -0.07 22.13 -8.56
N SER A 112 -1.03 22.94 -9.01
CA SER A 112 -1.79 23.84 -8.12
C SER A 112 -2.57 23.07 -7.05
N ASP A 113 -3.17 21.94 -7.42
CA ASP A 113 -3.91 21.08 -6.48
C ASP A 113 -2.99 20.39 -5.45
N ILE A 114 -1.74 20.07 -5.83
CA ILE A 114 -0.71 19.59 -4.89
C ILE A 114 -0.42 20.67 -3.83
N LEU A 115 -0.23 21.92 -4.23
CA LEU A 115 0.04 23.03 -3.30
C LEU A 115 -1.15 23.33 -2.41
N LYS A 116 -2.37 23.27 -2.95
CA LYS A 116 -3.60 23.37 -2.14
C LYS A 116 -3.66 22.25 -1.10
N GLY A 117 -3.21 21.04 -1.45
CA GLY A 117 -3.08 19.94 -0.49
C GLY A 117 -2.08 20.27 0.62
N GLU A 118 -0.93 20.83 0.26
CA GLU A 118 0.10 21.25 1.21
C GLU A 118 -0.42 22.29 2.22
N THR A 119 -1.26 23.24 1.80
CA THR A 119 -1.77 24.27 2.71
C THR A 119 -2.61 23.70 3.85
N VAL A 120 -3.29 22.57 3.62
CA VAL A 120 -4.10 21.88 4.65
C VAL A 120 -3.22 21.04 5.58
N LEU A 121 -2.14 20.46 5.06
CA LEU A 121 -1.35 19.44 5.75
C LEU A 121 -0.09 19.97 6.43
N LYS A 122 0.45 21.11 6.00
CA LYS A 122 1.77 21.62 6.43
C LYS A 122 1.90 21.88 7.93
N ASP A 123 0.80 22.12 8.63
CA ASP A 123 0.80 22.47 10.05
C ASP A 123 0.76 21.24 10.97
N PHE A 124 0.63 20.02 10.40
CA PHE A 124 0.76 18.78 11.16
C PHE A 124 2.24 18.48 11.43
N PRO A 125 2.69 18.32 12.69
CA PRO A 125 4.09 18.04 13.04
C PRO A 125 4.76 16.87 12.32
N ARG A 126 3.99 15.85 11.92
CA ARG A 126 4.46 14.66 11.19
C ARG A 126 4.26 14.75 9.69
N PHE A 127 3.82 15.90 9.18
CA PHE A 127 3.81 16.16 7.75
C PHE A 127 5.23 16.10 7.18
N GLN A 128 5.40 15.32 6.12
CA GLN A 128 6.62 15.26 5.34
C GLN A 128 6.29 15.54 3.88
N LYS A 129 7.20 16.23 3.18
CA LYS A 129 7.12 16.45 1.74
C LYS A 129 7.42 15.17 0.95
N SER A 130 6.54 14.19 1.11
CA SER A 130 6.40 13.03 0.25
C SER A 130 5.05 13.16 -0.46
N PHE A 131 5.04 12.92 -1.76
CA PHE A 131 3.86 13.02 -2.59
C PHE A 131 3.61 11.71 -3.29
N ARG A 132 2.39 11.19 -3.19
CA ARG A 132 1.95 10.04 -3.98
C ARG A 132 0.94 10.52 -5.01
N PHE A 133 1.11 10.12 -6.26
CA PHE A 133 0.17 10.44 -7.32
C PHE A 133 -1.13 9.64 -7.10
N PRO A 134 -2.31 10.30 -7.11
CA PRO A 134 -3.59 9.60 -7.16
C PRO A 134 -3.62 8.54 -8.26
N TYR A 135 -4.22 7.38 -7.96
CA TYR A 135 -4.30 6.23 -8.86
C TYR A 135 -2.93 5.68 -9.32
N LEU A 136 -1.84 6.08 -8.65
CA LEU A 136 -0.46 5.86 -9.06
C LEU A 136 -0.15 6.35 -10.48
N LYS A 137 -0.89 7.32 -11.02
CA LYS A 137 -0.75 7.80 -12.39
C LYS A 137 0.13 9.04 -12.46
N GLU A 138 1.36 8.89 -12.96
CA GLU A 138 2.40 9.92 -12.98
C GLU A 138 2.52 10.70 -14.31
N GLY A 139 1.65 10.43 -15.27
CA GLY A 139 1.62 11.06 -16.58
C GLY A 139 1.57 10.04 -17.72
N GLU A 140 0.61 10.20 -18.63
CA GLU A 140 0.43 9.37 -19.82
C GLU A 140 1.33 9.79 -21.00
N THR A 141 2.09 10.88 -20.84
CA THR A 141 3.12 11.33 -21.78
C THR A 141 4.40 11.67 -21.03
N ALA A 142 5.55 11.58 -21.72
CA ALA A 142 6.84 11.98 -21.15
C ALA A 142 6.83 13.45 -20.69
N VAL A 143 6.18 14.34 -21.45
CA VAL A 143 6.07 15.77 -21.13
C VAL A 143 5.33 15.98 -19.81
N LYS A 144 4.13 15.39 -19.64
CA LYS A 144 3.36 15.50 -18.39
C LYS A 144 4.15 14.98 -17.19
N ARG A 145 4.73 13.78 -17.32
CA ARG A 145 5.57 13.17 -16.29
C ARG A 145 6.72 14.06 -15.87
N ASP A 146 7.49 14.55 -16.84
CA ASP A 146 8.72 15.31 -16.57
C ASP A 146 8.41 16.69 -15.97
N VAL A 147 7.32 17.34 -16.40
CA VAL A 147 6.84 18.60 -15.80
C VAL A 147 6.47 18.41 -14.34
N VAL A 148 5.66 17.40 -14.00
CA VAL A 148 5.22 17.21 -12.61
C VAL A 148 6.36 16.71 -11.72
N ARG A 149 7.21 15.79 -12.19
CA ARG A 149 8.39 15.35 -11.42
C ARG A 149 9.36 16.51 -11.16
N LYS A 150 9.59 17.39 -12.15
CA LYS A 150 10.40 18.61 -11.97
C LYS A 150 9.77 19.54 -10.93
N PHE A 151 8.46 19.76 -11.00
CA PHE A 151 7.73 20.55 -10.02
C PHE A 151 7.89 19.98 -8.59
N LEU A 152 7.69 18.68 -8.40
CA LEU A 152 7.86 18.03 -7.10
C LEU A 152 9.25 18.29 -6.52
N LYS A 153 10.31 18.08 -7.32
CA LYS A 153 11.70 18.37 -6.91
C LYS A 153 11.90 19.83 -6.50
N GLN A 154 11.42 20.77 -7.31
CA GLN A 154 11.54 22.21 -7.06
C GLN A 154 10.83 22.65 -5.76
N HIS A 155 9.76 21.94 -5.38
CA HIS A 155 9.00 22.20 -4.15
C HIS A 155 9.45 21.35 -2.95
N GLY A 156 10.55 20.59 -3.09
CA GLY A 156 11.15 19.79 -2.03
C GLY A 156 10.41 18.47 -1.76
N TYR A 157 9.54 18.04 -2.66
CA TYR A 157 8.86 16.75 -2.57
C TYR A 157 9.71 15.59 -3.08
N ARG A 158 9.58 14.46 -2.41
CA ARG A 158 9.97 13.14 -2.93
C ARG A 158 8.74 12.37 -3.37
N ASN A 159 8.86 11.55 -4.41
CA ASN A 159 7.79 10.64 -4.77
C ASN A 159 7.66 9.54 -3.70
N GLY A 160 6.47 9.40 -3.13
CA GLY A 160 6.12 8.36 -2.18
C GLY A 160 5.74 7.09 -2.91
N HIS A 161 6.62 6.51 -3.73
CA HIS A 161 6.27 5.32 -4.51
C HIS A 161 5.75 4.16 -3.65
N VAL A 162 5.01 3.24 -4.28
CA VAL A 162 4.71 1.93 -3.72
C VAL A 162 5.60 0.89 -4.36
N THR A 163 5.92 -0.17 -3.61
CA THR A 163 6.65 -1.33 -4.17
C THR A 163 5.75 -2.53 -4.36
N ILE A 164 4.73 -2.66 -3.52
CA ILE A 164 3.69 -3.69 -3.62
C ILE A 164 2.40 -2.95 -3.93
N ASP A 165 1.93 -3.12 -5.15
CA ASP A 165 0.62 -2.65 -5.59
C ASP A 165 -0.44 -3.72 -5.32
N ALA A 166 -1.59 -3.29 -4.83
CA ALA A 166 -2.67 -4.17 -4.40
C ALA A 166 -4.03 -3.47 -4.51
N SER A 167 -5.08 -4.29 -4.46
CA SER A 167 -6.45 -3.88 -4.82
C SER A 167 -7.42 -4.07 -3.65
N ASP A 168 -6.98 -3.73 -2.44
CA ASP A 168 -7.81 -3.82 -1.22
C ASP A 168 -9.14 -3.04 -1.35
N TRP A 169 -9.12 -1.91 -2.08
CA TRP A 169 -10.30 -1.12 -2.42
C TRP A 169 -11.38 -1.91 -3.19
N ALA A 170 -11.00 -2.89 -4.00
CA ALA A 170 -11.96 -3.72 -4.74
C ALA A 170 -12.75 -4.62 -3.78
N VAL A 171 -12.06 -5.21 -2.81
CA VAL A 171 -12.67 -6.04 -1.76
C VAL A 171 -13.49 -5.20 -0.81
N GLU A 172 -13.00 -4.00 -0.46
CA GLU A 172 -13.75 -3.06 0.39
C GLU A 172 -15.08 -2.64 -0.25
N ASN A 173 -15.09 -2.32 -1.54
CA ASN A 173 -16.31 -1.94 -2.25
C ASN A 173 -17.37 -3.05 -2.15
N ARG A 174 -16.99 -4.32 -2.32
CA ARG A 174 -17.90 -5.47 -2.20
C ARG A 174 -18.37 -5.67 -0.77
N LEU A 175 -17.47 -5.61 0.20
CA LEU A 175 -17.79 -5.73 1.63
C LEU A 175 -18.77 -4.63 2.08
N SER A 176 -18.49 -3.38 1.75
CA SER A 176 -19.33 -2.23 2.09
C SER A 176 -20.71 -2.33 1.42
N ALA A 177 -20.77 -2.76 0.15
CA ALA A 177 -22.04 -3.01 -0.53
C ALA A 177 -22.86 -4.14 0.12
N ARG A 178 -22.21 -5.22 0.54
CA ARG A 178 -22.85 -6.32 1.27
C ARG A 178 -23.41 -5.85 2.61
N LEU A 179 -22.61 -5.16 3.40
CA LEU A 179 -23.00 -4.67 4.73
C LEU A 179 -24.06 -3.57 4.68
N THR A 180 -24.14 -2.81 3.59
CA THR A 180 -25.22 -1.83 3.37
C THR A 180 -26.57 -2.54 3.17
N LYS A 181 -26.58 -3.70 2.51
CA LYS A 181 -27.80 -4.51 2.30
C LYS A 181 -28.14 -5.37 3.51
N ASP A 182 -27.12 -5.90 4.19
CA ASP A 182 -27.24 -6.79 5.32
C ASP A 182 -26.15 -6.47 6.35
N PRO A 183 -26.44 -5.60 7.34
CA PRO A 183 -25.46 -5.20 8.36
C PRO A 183 -24.93 -6.36 9.23
N ALA A 184 -25.65 -7.48 9.26
CA ALA A 184 -25.30 -8.68 10.01
C ALA A 184 -24.54 -9.73 9.16
N ALA A 185 -24.29 -9.45 7.88
CA ALA A 185 -23.57 -10.36 6.99
C ALA A 185 -22.22 -10.79 7.57
N ASP A 186 -21.86 -12.07 7.35
CA ASP A 186 -20.55 -12.56 7.73
C ASP A 186 -19.47 -11.88 6.90
N VAL A 187 -18.48 -11.32 7.59
CA VAL A 187 -17.37 -10.57 6.99
C VAL A 187 -16.12 -11.43 6.79
N LYS A 188 -16.08 -12.66 7.36
CA LYS A 188 -14.92 -13.55 7.28
C LYS A 188 -14.53 -13.92 5.83
N PRO A 189 -15.48 -14.20 4.91
CA PRO A 189 -15.09 -14.51 3.54
C PRO A 189 -14.36 -13.35 2.84
N TYR A 190 -14.72 -12.10 3.13
CA TYR A 190 -14.02 -10.92 2.62
C TYR A 190 -12.62 -10.77 3.23
N ARG A 191 -12.47 -11.04 4.54
CA ARG A 191 -11.16 -11.09 5.20
C ARG A 191 -10.26 -12.12 4.54
N ASP A 192 -10.74 -13.34 4.38
CA ASP A 192 -9.91 -14.45 3.88
C ASP A 192 -9.47 -14.19 2.43
N PHE A 193 -10.36 -13.66 1.59
CA PHE A 193 -10.02 -13.21 0.24
C PHE A 193 -8.97 -12.09 0.25
N TYR A 194 -9.20 -11.05 1.07
CA TYR A 194 -8.29 -9.93 1.23
C TYR A 194 -6.89 -10.37 1.64
N LEU A 195 -6.77 -11.22 2.66
CA LEU A 195 -5.48 -11.74 3.12
C LEU A 195 -4.77 -12.55 2.02
N SER A 196 -5.50 -13.40 1.28
CA SER A 196 -4.94 -14.14 0.15
C SER A 196 -4.42 -13.20 -0.94
N HIS A 197 -5.22 -12.20 -1.32
CA HIS A 197 -4.84 -11.21 -2.33
C HIS A 197 -3.58 -10.45 -1.92
N MET A 198 -3.56 -9.87 -0.72
CA MET A 198 -2.42 -9.09 -0.23
C MET A 198 -1.15 -9.93 -0.14
N TRP A 199 -1.27 -11.21 0.23
CA TRP A 199 -0.14 -12.14 0.24
C TRP A 199 0.37 -12.45 -1.17
N GLU A 200 -0.51 -12.78 -2.11
CA GLU A 200 -0.16 -13.05 -3.51
C GLU A 200 0.57 -11.84 -4.13
N ARG A 201 0.07 -10.63 -3.89
CA ARG A 201 0.71 -9.39 -4.34
C ARG A 201 2.09 -9.20 -3.74
N ALA A 202 2.24 -9.43 -2.44
CA ALA A 202 3.51 -9.26 -1.76
C ALA A 202 4.58 -10.23 -2.28
N VAL A 203 4.22 -11.51 -2.47
CA VAL A 203 5.13 -12.52 -3.04
C VAL A 203 5.53 -12.15 -4.47
N TYR A 204 4.56 -11.79 -5.31
CA TYR A 204 4.82 -11.41 -6.69
C TYR A 204 5.82 -10.24 -6.78
N TYR A 205 5.61 -9.18 -6.01
CA TYR A 205 6.49 -8.00 -6.06
C TYR A 205 7.86 -8.23 -5.43
N ASP A 206 7.97 -9.06 -4.39
CA ASP A 206 9.28 -9.45 -3.83
C ASP A 206 10.07 -10.30 -4.82
N GLU A 207 9.42 -11.24 -5.53
CA GLU A 207 10.04 -12.00 -6.61
C GLU A 207 10.49 -11.11 -7.78
N LEU A 208 9.62 -10.17 -8.20
CA LEU A 208 9.98 -9.21 -9.25
C LEU A 208 11.15 -8.32 -8.80
N SER A 209 11.17 -7.91 -7.53
CA SER A 209 12.29 -7.16 -6.94
C SER A 209 13.60 -7.93 -7.08
N LYS A 210 13.62 -9.20 -6.68
CA LYS A 210 14.81 -10.06 -6.76
C LYS A 210 15.26 -10.26 -8.21
N LYS A 211 14.33 -10.45 -9.15
CA LYS A 211 14.65 -10.64 -10.57
C LYS A 211 15.16 -9.36 -11.24
N ALA A 212 14.52 -8.22 -10.99
CA ALA A 212 14.84 -6.96 -11.65
C ALA A 212 16.00 -6.20 -11.00
N LEU A 213 16.17 -6.33 -9.67
CA LEU A 213 17.12 -5.54 -8.87
C LEU A 213 18.19 -6.39 -8.18
N GLY A 214 18.11 -7.74 -8.28
CA GLY A 214 19.05 -8.66 -7.65
C GLY A 214 18.88 -8.79 -6.13
N ARG A 215 17.84 -8.21 -5.53
CA ARG A 215 17.59 -8.23 -4.08
C ARG A 215 16.11 -8.01 -3.75
N SER A 216 15.71 -8.40 -2.54
CA SER A 216 14.46 -7.91 -1.93
C SER A 216 14.68 -6.47 -1.44
N VAL A 217 13.77 -5.56 -1.77
CA VAL A 217 13.80 -4.18 -1.25
C VAL A 217 13.09 -4.11 0.10
N LYS A 218 13.27 -3.01 0.83
CA LYS A 218 12.34 -2.68 1.91
C LYS A 218 11.03 -2.22 1.30
N HIS A 219 10.01 -3.07 1.37
CA HIS A 219 8.76 -2.82 0.66
C HIS A 219 7.87 -1.81 1.40
N THR A 220 7.20 -0.97 0.62
CA THR A 220 5.94 -0.30 0.98
C THR A 220 4.79 -0.98 0.25
N ILE A 221 3.72 -1.30 0.98
CA ILE A 221 2.47 -1.82 0.41
C ILE A 221 1.43 -0.72 0.28
N LEU A 222 0.77 -0.66 -0.89
CA LEU A 222 -0.38 0.18 -1.12
C LEU A 222 -1.60 -0.39 -0.39
N MET A 223 -2.25 0.46 0.40
CA MET A 223 -3.52 0.18 1.07
C MET A 223 -4.33 1.47 1.08
N HIS A 224 -5.62 1.38 1.38
CA HIS A 224 -6.49 2.56 1.48
C HIS A 224 -7.06 2.72 2.89
N TYR A 225 -7.20 3.95 3.37
CA TYR A 225 -7.91 4.22 4.63
C TYR A 225 -9.41 3.91 4.45
N ASN A 226 -9.85 2.72 4.84
CA ASN A 226 -11.19 2.22 4.54
C ASN A 226 -11.70 1.24 5.62
N LEU A 227 -12.94 0.75 5.48
CA LEU A 227 -13.55 -0.19 6.43
C LEU A 227 -12.82 -1.54 6.48
N LEU A 228 -12.43 -2.08 5.32
CA LEU A 228 -11.78 -3.39 5.22
C LEU A 228 -10.51 -3.43 6.07
N ASN A 229 -9.64 -2.43 5.93
CA ASN A 229 -8.41 -2.33 6.70
C ASN A 229 -8.68 -2.02 8.17
N ALA A 230 -9.74 -1.28 8.50
CA ALA A 230 -10.12 -1.08 9.91
C ALA A 230 -10.56 -2.38 10.59
N LEU A 231 -11.19 -3.30 9.85
CA LEU A 231 -11.59 -4.59 10.39
C LEU A 231 -10.42 -5.58 10.46
N PHE A 232 -9.54 -5.59 9.46
CA PHE A 232 -8.62 -6.72 9.22
C PHE A 232 -7.14 -6.37 9.11
N LEU A 233 -6.74 -5.13 9.42
CA LEU A 233 -5.30 -4.78 9.42
C LEU A 233 -4.53 -5.63 10.43
N GLY A 234 -5.11 -5.93 11.60
CA GLY A 234 -4.49 -6.84 12.57
C GLY A 234 -4.20 -8.22 11.96
N ASP A 235 -5.20 -8.84 11.33
CA ASP A 235 -5.03 -10.13 10.66
C ASP A 235 -3.97 -10.08 9.54
N LEU A 236 -3.89 -8.96 8.80
CA LEU A 236 -2.87 -8.77 7.77
C LEU A 236 -1.45 -8.75 8.36
N LEU A 237 -1.26 -8.00 9.44
CA LEU A 237 0.03 -7.86 10.10
C LEU A 237 0.48 -9.21 10.71
N ASP A 238 -0.43 -9.91 11.38
CA ASP A 238 -0.22 -11.27 11.88
C ASP A 238 0.14 -12.25 10.74
N MET A 239 -0.57 -12.18 9.62
CA MET A 239 -0.28 -13.02 8.45
C MET A 239 1.15 -12.78 7.95
N PHE A 240 1.58 -11.53 7.77
CA PHE A 240 2.95 -11.25 7.32
C PHE A 240 4.00 -11.77 8.31
N GLN A 241 3.80 -11.55 9.61
CA GLN A 241 4.73 -12.08 10.63
C GLN A 241 4.79 -13.61 10.62
N SER A 242 3.64 -14.29 10.53
CA SER A 242 3.57 -15.76 10.46
C SER A 242 4.28 -16.33 9.23
N LYS A 243 4.32 -15.55 8.13
CA LYS A 243 5.03 -15.89 6.89
C LYS A 243 6.47 -15.38 6.88
N SER A 244 7.01 -15.07 8.05
CA SER A 244 8.39 -14.62 8.25
C SER A 244 8.74 -13.31 7.53
N TRP A 245 7.76 -12.46 7.21
CA TRP A 245 8.03 -11.08 6.78
C TRP A 245 8.24 -10.19 8.00
N LYS A 246 9.23 -9.29 7.92
CA LYS A 246 9.49 -8.33 8.98
C LYS A 246 8.68 -7.06 8.76
N LEU A 247 7.80 -6.74 9.71
CA LEU A 247 7.15 -5.43 9.77
C LEU A 247 8.19 -4.36 10.13
N ILE A 248 8.22 -3.27 9.38
CA ILE A 248 9.10 -2.12 9.60
C ILE A 248 8.32 -0.81 9.45
N ASP A 249 8.83 0.27 10.06
CA ASP A 249 8.23 1.59 9.92
C ASP A 249 8.33 2.10 8.47
N ALA A 250 7.33 2.86 8.04
CA ALA A 250 7.30 3.45 6.70
C ALA A 250 8.51 4.34 6.43
N THR A 251 8.95 5.11 7.43
CA THR A 251 10.16 5.94 7.30
C THR A 251 11.43 5.12 7.15
N GLU A 252 11.49 3.89 7.68
CA GLU A 252 12.60 2.96 7.42
C GLU A 252 12.54 2.42 5.99
N ALA A 253 11.35 2.05 5.50
CA ALA A 253 11.17 1.53 4.15
C ALA A 253 11.58 2.56 3.09
N PHE A 254 11.11 3.81 3.21
CA PHE A 254 11.44 4.90 2.27
C PHE A 254 12.92 5.31 2.24
N ARG A 255 13.77 4.76 3.12
CA ARG A 255 15.24 4.91 3.04
C ARG A 255 15.91 3.91 2.09
N ASP A 256 15.17 2.93 1.57
CA ASP A 256 15.71 2.02 0.55
C ASP A 256 16.05 2.80 -0.74
N PRO A 257 17.25 2.58 -1.35
CA PRO A 257 17.65 3.31 -2.55
C PRO A 257 16.70 3.17 -3.75
N VAL A 258 15.85 2.13 -3.80
CA VAL A 258 14.88 1.95 -4.88
C VAL A 258 13.93 3.16 -5.03
N PHE A 259 13.63 3.86 -3.93
CA PHE A 259 12.74 5.02 -3.92
C PHE A 259 13.35 6.28 -4.55
N SER A 260 14.63 6.24 -4.96
CA SER A 260 15.28 7.32 -5.73
C SER A 260 15.27 7.05 -7.24
N ALA A 261 14.72 5.92 -7.69
CA ALA A 261 14.65 5.60 -9.10
C ALA A 261 13.63 6.48 -9.84
N GLU A 262 13.93 6.83 -11.09
CA GLU A 262 13.08 7.68 -11.93
C GLU A 262 12.88 7.04 -13.31
N PRO A 263 12.23 5.87 -13.39
CA PRO A 263 12.02 5.19 -14.65
C PRO A 263 11.28 6.10 -15.63
N LYS A 264 11.71 6.06 -16.89
CA LYS A 264 11.25 6.94 -17.98
C LYS A 264 10.22 6.26 -18.88
N ILE A 265 9.50 5.28 -18.34
CA ILE A 265 8.38 4.62 -19.03
C ILE A 265 7.22 5.60 -19.27
N VAL A 266 6.39 5.25 -20.24
CA VAL A 266 5.14 5.94 -20.58
C VAL A 266 4.08 4.87 -20.90
N PRO A 267 2.86 4.92 -20.32
CA PRO A 267 2.48 5.82 -19.22
C PRO A 267 3.32 5.57 -17.95
N ALA A 268 3.58 6.62 -17.19
CA ALA A 268 4.36 6.54 -15.95
C ALA A 268 3.46 6.29 -14.74
N GLY A 269 3.95 5.51 -13.77
CA GLY A 269 3.18 5.15 -12.59
C GLY A 269 3.41 3.74 -12.09
N GLU A 270 2.41 3.24 -11.37
CA GLU A 270 2.36 1.90 -10.76
C GLU A 270 3.43 1.69 -9.67
N SER A 271 3.64 0.43 -9.26
CA SER A 271 4.77 0.05 -8.42
C SER A 271 6.12 0.45 -9.04
N ILE A 272 7.01 1.04 -8.25
CA ILE A 272 8.35 1.43 -8.70
C ILE A 272 9.17 0.22 -9.18
N ILE A 273 8.93 -0.97 -8.60
CA ILE A 273 9.58 -2.20 -9.04
C ILE A 273 9.06 -2.60 -10.43
N TRP A 274 7.75 -2.49 -10.64
CA TRP A 274 7.14 -2.75 -11.95
C TRP A 274 7.67 -1.78 -13.00
N ALA A 275 7.74 -0.48 -12.67
CA ALA A 275 8.19 0.55 -13.59
C ALA A 275 9.67 0.39 -13.97
N ILE A 276 10.54 0.04 -13.01
CA ILE A 276 11.95 -0.28 -13.29
C ILE A 276 12.04 -1.52 -14.18
N ALA A 277 11.31 -2.59 -13.85
CA ALA A 277 11.30 -3.81 -14.66
C ALA A 277 10.83 -3.53 -16.10
N LYS A 278 9.77 -2.72 -16.25
CA LYS A 278 9.21 -2.33 -17.55
C LYS A 278 10.20 -1.54 -18.39
N GLU A 279 10.94 -0.61 -17.79
CA GLU A 279 11.96 0.19 -18.47
C GLU A 279 13.04 -0.67 -19.14
N THR A 280 13.34 -1.85 -18.57
CA THR A 280 14.34 -2.77 -19.16
C THR A 280 13.84 -3.51 -20.40
N GLY A 281 12.52 -3.64 -20.59
CA GLY A 281 11.89 -4.48 -21.62
C GLY A 281 12.10 -6.01 -21.44
N LYS A 282 12.82 -6.46 -20.40
CA LYS A 282 13.18 -7.88 -20.21
C LYS A 282 12.11 -8.72 -19.54
N PHE A 283 11.11 -8.07 -18.93
CA PHE A 283 10.15 -8.73 -18.05
C PHE A 283 8.71 -8.64 -18.55
N ASP A 284 8.48 -8.23 -19.80
CA ASP A 284 7.13 -7.99 -20.34
C ASP A 284 6.17 -9.19 -20.20
N SER A 285 6.68 -10.44 -20.19
CA SER A 285 5.86 -11.65 -19.96
C SER A 285 5.44 -11.86 -18.50
N LEU A 286 6.12 -11.22 -17.54
CA LEU A 286 5.80 -11.26 -16.12
C LEU A 286 4.93 -10.08 -15.69
N LEU A 287 5.00 -8.97 -16.42
CA LEU A 287 4.31 -7.73 -16.08
C LEU A 287 2.86 -7.76 -16.59
N ARG A 288 1.91 -7.40 -15.71
CA ARG A 288 0.53 -7.11 -16.10
C ARG A 288 0.37 -5.61 -16.42
N TYR A 289 -0.43 -5.27 -17.43
CA TYR A 289 -0.84 -3.88 -17.73
C TYR A 289 -2.35 -3.79 -18.11
N PRO A 290 -3.15 -2.81 -17.62
CA PRO A 290 -2.82 -1.88 -16.52
C PRO A 290 -2.31 -2.66 -15.29
N GLY A 291 -1.71 -1.98 -14.31
CA GLY A 291 -1.22 -2.64 -13.09
C GLY A 291 -2.31 -3.43 -12.37
N GLU A 292 -2.30 -3.45 -11.05
CA GLU A 292 -3.34 -4.19 -10.34
C GLU A 292 -4.69 -3.45 -10.45
N ASP A 293 -5.58 -3.95 -11.31
CA ASP A 293 -6.94 -3.45 -11.53
C ASP A 293 -7.97 -4.51 -11.14
N ALA A 294 -9.15 -4.08 -10.69
CA ALA A 294 -10.17 -4.90 -10.06
C ALA A 294 -10.82 -5.95 -10.96
N GLU A 295 -10.56 -5.99 -12.27
CA GLU A 295 -11.16 -6.97 -13.18
C GLU A 295 -10.87 -8.42 -12.71
N TYR A 296 -9.61 -8.71 -12.36
CA TYR A 296 -9.18 -10.03 -11.92
C TYR A 296 -9.77 -10.38 -10.54
N GLU A 297 -9.79 -9.42 -9.62
CA GLU A 297 -10.29 -9.62 -8.26
C GLU A 297 -11.81 -9.79 -8.27
N ASN A 298 -12.54 -9.00 -9.06
CA ASN A 298 -13.98 -9.10 -9.23
C ASN A 298 -14.37 -10.48 -9.73
N ALA A 299 -13.72 -10.98 -10.78
CA ALA A 299 -14.03 -12.31 -11.32
C ALA A 299 -13.77 -13.44 -10.31
N ARG A 300 -12.77 -13.30 -9.43
CA ARG A 300 -12.52 -14.28 -8.34
C ARG A 300 -13.53 -14.15 -7.22
N MET A 301 -13.87 -12.92 -6.82
CA MET A 301 -14.89 -12.64 -5.80
C MET A 301 -16.27 -13.15 -6.23
N ASP A 302 -16.67 -12.96 -7.49
CA ASP A 302 -17.93 -13.46 -8.03
C ASP A 302 -18.04 -15.00 -7.92
N LYS A 303 -16.94 -15.73 -8.21
CA LYS A 303 -16.88 -17.19 -8.05
C LYS A 303 -17.04 -17.67 -6.59
N LEU A 304 -16.72 -16.80 -5.64
CA LEU A 304 -16.83 -17.06 -4.20
C LEU A 304 -18.15 -16.51 -3.61
N GLY A 305 -18.97 -15.82 -4.41
CA GLY A 305 -20.22 -15.21 -3.97
C GLY A 305 -20.02 -13.94 -3.13
N LEU A 306 -18.93 -13.19 -3.37
CA LEU A 306 -18.56 -11.98 -2.62
C LEU A 306 -19.01 -10.66 -3.27
#